data_AF-A0A5B2Z877-F1
#
_entry.id   AF-A0A5B2Z877-F1
#
_cell.length_a   1.000
_cell.length_b   1.000
_cell.length_c   1.000
_cell.angle_alpha   90.00
_cell.angle_beta   90.00
_cell.angle_gamma   90.00
#
_symmetry.space_group_name_H-M   'P 1'
#
loop_
_entity.id
_entity.type
_entity.pdbx_description
1 polymer ?
#
loop_
_entity_poly.entity_id
_entity_poly.type
_entity_poly.pdbx_seq_one_letter_code
_entity_poly.pdbx_strand_id
1 'polypeptide(L)'
;MNPKNNRMVENQNEKEGTSIKPRVKILNCPIRTTLGVLGKKWTMLIIRDIGFLKINRFNRILESIPGLTPRVLSMRLRELEKEGMIKCKQIKGDQLMVIWSLTEKGKDILPILLMLTAFGSKWYAHYVFEDKKPRKLDEMFSEGEAEAMICEYGNRLDFGNATLEYKNHNKLNNRIKFTNYDPKNNSEKE
;
A
#
# COMPACT_ATOMS: atom_id res chain seq x y z
N MET A 1 13.01 -32.23 62.35
CA MET A 1 13.60 -30.90 62.09
C MET A 1 13.58 -30.62 60.58
N ASN A 2 12.66 -29.78 60.13
CA ASN A 2 12.88 -28.83 59.01
C ASN A 2 13.57 -27.57 59.66
N PRO A 3 14.19 -26.58 58.97
CA PRO A 3 14.17 -26.20 57.55
C PRO A 3 15.58 -25.92 56.95
N LYS A 4 15.79 -25.75 55.65
CA LYS A 4 15.58 -24.51 54.84
C LYS A 4 15.70 -24.91 53.37
N ASN A 5 14.62 -24.83 52.60
CA ASN A 5 14.26 -23.68 51.77
C ASN A 5 15.30 -23.38 50.68
N ASN A 6 15.28 -24.17 49.59
CA ASN A 6 15.83 -23.71 48.32
C ASN A 6 14.71 -23.14 47.48
N ARG A 7 14.81 -21.82 47.34
CA ARG A 7 13.89 -20.88 46.75
C ARG A 7 13.71 -21.18 45.27
N MET A 8 12.47 -21.05 44.83
CA MET A 8 12.04 -20.94 43.45
C MET A 8 13.01 -20.06 42.65
N VAL A 9 13.43 -20.55 41.49
CA VAL A 9 13.73 -19.68 40.35
C VAL A 9 12.89 -20.21 39.19
N GLU A 10 11.57 -20.05 39.31
CA GLU A 10 10.73 -19.99 38.12
C GLU A 10 11.09 -18.68 37.42
N ASN A 11 11.81 -18.78 36.31
CA ASN A 11 12.04 -17.66 35.40
C ASN A 11 10.70 -17.32 34.70
N GLN A 12 9.80 -16.69 35.43
CA GLN A 12 8.60 -16.07 34.88
C GLN A 12 9.00 -14.70 34.29
N ASN A 13 9.59 -14.71 33.10
CA ASN A 13 9.81 -13.47 32.33
C ASN A 13 9.77 -13.76 30.81
N GLU A 14 8.81 -14.58 30.38
CA GLU A 14 8.29 -14.49 29.03
C GLU A 14 7.24 -13.38 29.02
N LYS A 15 7.63 -12.20 28.53
CA LYS A 15 6.70 -11.11 28.26
C LYS A 15 5.76 -11.57 27.14
N GLU A 16 4.65 -12.22 27.49
CA GLU A 16 3.54 -12.46 26.58
C GLU A 16 3.17 -11.13 25.93
N GLY A 17 3.43 -11.01 24.61
CA GLY A 17 3.21 -9.79 23.86
C GLY A 17 1.75 -9.37 23.98
N THR A 18 1.51 -8.16 24.51
CA THR A 18 0.17 -7.62 24.69
C THR A 18 -0.58 -7.63 23.36
N SER A 19 -1.63 -8.44 23.25
CA SER A 19 -2.50 -8.50 22.08
C SER A 19 -3.09 -7.10 21.79
N ILE A 20 -2.81 -6.56 20.61
CA ILE A 20 -3.37 -5.26 20.17
C ILE A 20 -4.84 -5.47 19.83
N LYS A 21 -5.74 -4.86 20.62
CA LYS A 21 -7.20 -4.94 20.42
C LYS A 21 -7.76 -3.56 20.03
N PRO A 22 -8.66 -3.48 19.03
CA PRO A 22 -9.37 -2.25 18.69
C PRO A 22 -10.18 -1.73 19.88
N ARG A 23 -10.26 -0.40 20.04
CA ARG A 23 -11.10 0.25 21.07
C ARG A 23 -12.57 0.35 20.66
N VAL A 24 -12.90 -0.05 19.44
CA VAL A 24 -14.25 0.01 18.86
C VAL A 24 -14.70 -1.37 18.42
N LYS A 25 -16.01 -1.61 18.44
CA LYS A 25 -16.59 -2.87 17.93
C LYS A 25 -16.43 -2.91 16.41
N ILE A 26 -15.70 -3.92 15.94
CA ILE A 26 -15.52 -4.19 14.50
C ILE A 26 -16.54 -5.25 14.07
N LEU A 27 -17.42 -4.91 13.14
CA LEU A 27 -18.39 -5.86 12.58
C LEU A 27 -17.74 -6.86 11.61
N ASN A 28 -16.83 -6.39 10.76
CA ASN A 28 -16.07 -7.22 9.81
C ASN A 28 -14.59 -6.80 9.84
N CYS A 29 -13.68 -7.78 9.81
CA CYS A 29 -12.23 -7.52 9.78
C CYS A 29 -11.86 -6.62 8.58
N PRO A 30 -11.30 -5.41 8.79
CA PRO A 30 -11.00 -4.49 7.70
C PRO A 30 -10.03 -5.08 6.67
N ILE A 31 -9.03 -5.85 7.12
CA ILE A 31 -8.07 -6.53 6.24
C ILE A 31 -8.79 -7.52 5.33
N ARG A 32 -9.66 -8.38 5.89
CA ARG A 32 -10.42 -9.37 5.11
C ARG A 32 -11.32 -8.69 4.09
N THR A 33 -12.03 -7.64 4.50
CA THR A 33 -12.91 -6.87 3.62
C THR A 33 -12.13 -6.27 2.45
N THR A 34 -11.00 -5.62 2.72
CA THR A 34 -10.13 -5.03 1.69
C THR A 34 -9.55 -6.08 0.76
N LEU A 35 -9.11 -7.23 1.29
CA LEU A 35 -8.61 -8.35 0.48
C LEU A 35 -9.70 -9.00 -0.39
N GLY A 36 -10.98 -8.88 -0.03
CA GLY A 36 -12.09 -9.30 -0.87
C GLY A 36 -12.10 -8.60 -2.24
N VAL A 37 -11.53 -7.39 -2.33
CA VAL A 37 -11.38 -6.64 -3.58
C VAL A 37 -9.94 -6.74 -4.09
N LEU A 38 -8.97 -6.31 -3.28
CA LEU A 38 -7.58 -6.14 -3.70
C LEU A 38 -6.79 -7.45 -3.76
N GLY A 39 -7.17 -8.44 -2.95
CA GLY A 39 -6.52 -9.75 -2.91
C GLY A 39 -6.82 -10.64 -4.12
N LYS A 40 -7.78 -10.23 -4.98
CA LYS A 40 -8.07 -10.93 -6.23
C LYS A 40 -6.86 -10.84 -7.17
N LYS A 41 -6.54 -11.96 -7.82
CA LYS A 41 -5.43 -12.04 -8.77
C LYS A 41 -5.51 -10.89 -9.80
N TRP A 42 -4.36 -10.25 -10.02
CA TRP A 42 -4.11 -9.13 -10.94
C TRP A 42 -4.61 -7.74 -10.50
N THR A 43 -5.52 -7.63 -9.52
CA THR A 43 -6.11 -6.34 -9.12
C THR A 43 -5.05 -5.31 -8.71
N MET A 44 -4.12 -5.70 -7.82
CA MET A 44 -3.04 -4.80 -7.38
C MET A 44 -2.09 -4.40 -8.51
N LEU A 45 -1.84 -5.28 -9.48
CA LEU A 45 -1.00 -4.96 -10.64
C LEU A 45 -1.69 -4.00 -11.61
N ILE A 46 -3.01 -4.12 -11.79
CA ILE A 46 -3.79 -3.17 -12.59
C ILE A 46 -3.75 -1.77 -11.94
N ILE A 47 -3.92 -1.69 -10.61
CA ILE A 47 -3.83 -0.42 -9.88
C ILE A 47 -2.42 0.17 -9.97
N ARG A 48 -1.37 -0.66 -9.81
CA ARG A 48 0.04 -0.27 -10.00
C ARG A 48 0.26 0.35 -11.37
N ASP A 49 -0.26 -0.28 -12.43
CA ASP A 49 -0.06 0.18 -13.80
C ASP A 49 -0.73 1.53 -14.06
N ILE A 50 -1.99 1.70 -13.64
CA ILE A 50 -2.72 2.96 -13.78
C ILE A 50 -2.09 4.07 -12.93
N GLY A 51 -1.69 3.73 -11.71
CA GLY A 51 -1.20 4.69 -10.71
C GLY A 51 0.24 5.12 -10.93
N PHE A 52 1.18 4.18 -10.97
CA PHE A 52 2.61 4.45 -11.03
C PHE A 52 3.13 4.52 -12.46
N LEU A 53 2.80 3.51 -13.29
CA LEU A 53 3.30 3.45 -14.67
C LEU A 53 2.52 4.35 -15.63
N LYS A 54 1.41 4.93 -15.17
CA LYS A 54 0.45 5.73 -15.96
C LYS A 54 -0.06 4.98 -17.20
N ILE A 55 -0.03 3.65 -17.16
CA ILE A 55 -0.57 2.76 -18.18
C ILE A 55 -2.08 2.62 -17.93
N ASN A 56 -2.85 3.34 -18.74
CA ASN A 56 -4.29 3.52 -18.51
C ASN A 56 -5.18 3.10 -19.68
N ARG A 57 -4.63 2.39 -20.67
CA ARG A 57 -5.36 1.85 -21.83
C ARG A 57 -5.40 0.33 -21.77
N PHE A 58 -6.48 -0.26 -22.26
CA PHE A 58 -6.78 -1.69 -22.09
C PHE A 58 -5.64 -2.58 -22.59
N ASN A 59 -5.25 -2.39 -23.87
CA ASN A 59 -4.20 -3.19 -24.49
C ASN A 59 -2.85 -2.98 -23.81
N ARG A 60 -2.55 -1.75 -23.35
CA ARG A 60 -1.29 -1.45 -22.68
C ARG A 60 -1.21 -2.09 -21.29
N ILE A 61 -2.32 -2.13 -20.55
CA ILE A 61 -2.41 -2.88 -19.28
C ILE A 61 -2.22 -4.37 -19.54
N LEU A 62 -2.85 -4.89 -20.59
CA LEU A 62 -2.73 -6.31 -20.97
C LEU A 62 -1.28 -6.69 -21.32
N GLU A 63 -0.60 -5.86 -22.10
CA GLU A 63 0.81 -6.02 -22.48
C GLU A 63 1.75 -5.98 -21.27
N SER A 64 1.44 -5.12 -20.28
CA SER A 64 2.26 -4.89 -19.08
C SER A 64 2.18 -6.01 -18.04
N ILE A 65 1.15 -6.87 -18.09
CA ILE A 65 0.91 -7.92 -17.09
C ILE A 65 0.92 -9.31 -17.75
N PRO A 66 2.08 -10.00 -17.79
CA PRO A 66 2.18 -11.34 -18.35
C PRO A 66 1.21 -12.32 -17.70
N GLY A 67 0.47 -13.07 -18.54
CA GLY A 67 -0.51 -14.07 -18.10
C GLY A 67 -1.89 -13.51 -17.73
N LEU A 68 -2.10 -12.19 -17.77
CA LEU A 68 -3.43 -11.61 -17.69
C LEU A 68 -4.15 -11.80 -19.03
N THR A 69 -5.38 -12.31 -18.98
CA THR A 69 -6.21 -12.48 -20.20
C THR A 69 -7.17 -11.30 -20.39
N PRO A 70 -7.59 -10.98 -21.63
CA PRO A 70 -8.54 -9.90 -21.90
C PRO A 70 -9.85 -10.05 -21.12
N ARG A 71 -10.36 -11.28 -21.01
CA ARG A 71 -11.58 -11.60 -20.23
C ARG A 71 -11.41 -11.24 -18.76
N VAL A 72 -10.28 -11.62 -18.17
CA VAL A 72 -10.01 -11.35 -16.75
C VAL A 72 -9.75 -9.86 -16.51
N LEU A 73 -9.01 -9.17 -17.40
CA LEU A 73 -8.82 -7.72 -17.31
C LEU A 73 -10.16 -6.97 -17.35
N SER A 74 -11.03 -7.31 -18.32
CA SER A 74 -12.37 -6.72 -18.43
C SER A 74 -13.25 -6.96 -17.19
N MET A 75 -13.11 -8.13 -16.55
CA MET A 75 -13.81 -8.43 -15.30
C MET A 75 -13.25 -7.58 -14.15
N ARG A 76 -11.93 -7.49 -14.00
CA ARG A 76 -11.29 -6.74 -12.91
C ARG A 76 -11.50 -5.24 -13.02
N LEU A 77 -11.47 -4.67 -14.22
CA LEU A 77 -11.78 -3.25 -14.43
C LEU A 77 -13.23 -2.93 -14.03
N ARG A 78 -14.20 -3.78 -14.41
CA ARG A 78 -15.60 -3.62 -14.00
C ARG A 78 -15.79 -3.73 -12.48
N GLU A 79 -15.10 -4.68 -11.84
CA GLU A 79 -15.14 -4.80 -10.38
C GLU A 79 -14.53 -3.57 -9.70
N LEU A 80 -13.37 -3.08 -10.16
CA LEU A 80 -12.73 -1.88 -9.62
C LEU A 80 -13.59 -0.63 -9.81
N GLU A 81 -14.28 -0.51 -10.94
CA GLU A 81 -15.21 0.60 -11.19
C GLU A 81 -16.43 0.51 -10.28
N LYS A 82 -17.01 -0.68 -10.12
CA LYS A 82 -18.13 -0.93 -9.20
C LYS A 82 -17.75 -0.62 -7.74
N GLU A 83 -16.52 -0.92 -7.34
CA GLU A 83 -15.97 -0.60 -6.01
C GLU A 83 -15.56 0.87 -5.87
N GLY A 84 -15.71 1.69 -6.92
CA GLY A 84 -15.36 3.10 -6.92
C GLY A 84 -13.86 3.37 -6.80
N MET A 85 -13.00 2.43 -7.19
CA MET A 85 -11.54 2.54 -7.16
C MET A 85 -10.98 3.16 -8.43
N ILE A 86 -11.65 2.94 -9.56
CA ILE A 86 -11.32 3.54 -10.85
C ILE A 86 -12.54 4.19 -11.48
N LYS A 87 -12.30 5.10 -12.42
CA LYS A 87 -13.30 5.66 -13.32
C LYS A 87 -12.86 5.49 -14.76
N CYS A 88 -13.80 5.10 -15.62
CA CYS A 88 -13.62 5.01 -17.07
C CYS A 88 -13.96 6.36 -17.72
N LYS A 89 -13.07 6.89 -18.57
CA LYS A 89 -13.32 8.10 -19.36
C LYS A 89 -13.16 7.77 -20.84
N GLN A 90 -14.18 8.13 -21.63
CA GLN A 90 -14.07 8.16 -23.08
C GLN A 90 -13.47 9.51 -23.49
N ILE A 91 -12.37 9.47 -24.23
CA ILE A 91 -11.76 10.65 -24.82
C ILE A 91 -12.14 10.66 -26.30
N LYS A 92 -12.81 11.74 -26.72
CA LYS A 92 -13.08 12.03 -28.12
C LYS A 92 -11.91 12.85 -28.67
N GLY A 93 -11.18 12.27 -29.62
CA GLY A 93 -10.23 12.94 -30.52
C GLY A 93 -10.46 12.39 -31.93
N ASP A 94 -9.40 12.22 -32.72
CA ASP A 94 -9.49 11.61 -34.07
C ASP A 94 -9.98 10.14 -34.03
N GLN A 95 -9.77 9.46 -32.92
CA GLN A 95 -10.34 8.14 -32.63
C GLN A 95 -10.92 8.11 -31.21
N LEU A 96 -12.00 7.34 -31.02
CA LEU A 96 -12.59 7.14 -29.70
C LEU A 96 -11.65 6.28 -28.85
N MET A 97 -11.17 6.83 -27.75
CA MET A 97 -10.27 6.14 -26.82
C MET A 97 -10.91 5.95 -25.45
N VAL A 98 -10.69 4.78 -24.86
CA VAL A 98 -11.10 4.49 -23.48
C VAL A 98 -9.88 4.48 -22.57
N ILE A 99 -9.92 5.28 -21.52
CA ILE A 99 -8.88 5.32 -20.48
C ILE A 99 -9.47 5.09 -19.08
N TRP A 100 -8.69 4.49 -18.20
CA TRP A 100 -9.01 4.35 -16.78
C TRP A 100 -8.16 5.27 -15.92
N SER A 101 -8.75 5.84 -14.88
CA SER A 101 -8.01 6.63 -13.89
C SER A 101 -8.43 6.24 -12.49
N LEU A 102 -7.51 6.34 -11.53
CA LEU A 102 -7.84 6.11 -10.13
C LEU A 102 -8.76 7.23 -9.61
N THR A 103 -9.75 6.84 -8.81
CA THR A 103 -10.50 7.76 -7.93
C THR A 103 -9.65 8.12 -6.70
N GLU A 104 -10.15 8.98 -5.81
CA GLU A 104 -9.45 9.22 -4.54
C GLU A 104 -9.28 7.92 -3.72
N LYS A 105 -10.35 7.13 -3.57
CA LYS A 105 -10.30 5.79 -2.95
C LYS A 105 -9.26 4.87 -3.62
N GLY A 106 -9.13 4.95 -4.95
CA GLY A 106 -8.13 4.20 -5.70
C GLY A 106 -6.69 4.65 -5.41
N LYS A 107 -6.47 5.95 -5.27
CA LYS A 107 -5.16 6.55 -4.97
C LYS A 107 -4.70 6.20 -3.55
N ASP A 108 -5.61 6.04 -2.59
CA ASP A 108 -5.27 5.66 -1.20
C ASP A 108 -4.60 4.28 -1.08
N ILE A 109 -4.65 3.46 -2.14
CA ILE A 109 -3.96 2.16 -2.21
C ILE A 109 -2.49 2.31 -2.63
N LEU A 110 -2.11 3.39 -3.28
CA LEU A 110 -0.75 3.56 -3.80
C LEU A 110 0.33 3.50 -2.70
N PRO A 111 0.15 4.11 -1.52
CA PRO A 111 1.11 3.97 -0.42
C PRO A 111 1.27 2.53 0.06
N ILE A 112 0.17 1.76 0.07
CA ILE A 112 0.18 0.35 0.45
C ILE A 112 0.96 -0.46 -0.59
N LEU A 113 0.78 -0.18 -1.89
CA LEU A 113 1.57 -0.81 -2.95
C LEU A 113 3.05 -0.47 -2.84
N LEU A 114 3.40 0.77 -2.49
CA LEU A 114 4.77 1.18 -2.29
C LEU A 114 5.43 0.42 -1.12
N MET A 115 4.71 0.29 0.00
CA MET A 115 5.16 -0.51 1.15
C MET A 115 5.28 -2.00 0.81
N LEU A 116 4.35 -2.53 -0.01
CA LEU A 116 4.42 -3.90 -0.50
C LEU A 116 5.65 -4.11 -1.41
N THR A 117 5.97 -3.13 -2.27
CA THR A 117 7.19 -3.12 -3.07
C THR A 117 8.43 -3.15 -2.18
N ALA A 118 8.52 -2.27 -1.18
CA ALA A 118 9.66 -2.26 -0.25
C ALA A 118 9.83 -3.59 0.50
N PHE A 119 8.71 -4.18 0.96
CA PHE A 119 8.72 -5.49 1.60
C PHE A 119 9.21 -6.58 0.65
N GLY A 120 8.70 -6.59 -0.58
CA GLY A 120 9.07 -7.52 -1.64
C GLY A 120 10.56 -7.46 -1.97
N SER A 121 11.07 -6.25 -2.18
CA SER A 121 12.47 -6.00 -2.48
C SER A 121 13.41 -6.38 -1.35
N LYS A 122 12.95 -6.32 -0.10
CA LYS A 122 13.75 -6.72 1.06
C LYS A 122 13.82 -8.24 1.23
N TRP A 123 12.67 -8.92 1.20
CA TRP A 123 12.57 -10.32 1.63
C TRP A 123 12.55 -11.33 0.48
N TYR A 124 12.10 -10.90 -0.71
CA TYR A 124 12.00 -11.75 -1.90
C TYR A 124 12.97 -11.33 -3.00
N ALA A 125 14.07 -10.66 -2.64
CA ALA A 125 15.09 -10.20 -3.57
C ALA A 125 15.58 -11.29 -4.54
N HIS A 126 15.69 -12.53 -4.07
CA HIS A 126 16.10 -13.70 -4.86
C HIS A 126 15.12 -14.10 -5.96
N TYR A 127 13.87 -13.65 -5.90
CA TYR A 127 12.87 -13.80 -6.96
C TYR A 127 12.65 -12.51 -7.76
N VAL A 128 12.96 -11.35 -7.18
CA VAL A 128 12.64 -10.03 -7.76
C VAL A 128 13.79 -9.45 -8.58
N PHE A 129 15.05 -9.65 -8.17
CA PHE A 129 16.22 -9.02 -8.80
C PHE A 129 17.17 -10.04 -9.42
N GLU A 130 17.78 -9.69 -10.56
CA GLU A 130 18.75 -10.55 -11.27
C GLU A 130 19.97 -10.88 -10.41
N ASP A 131 20.48 -9.89 -9.65
CA ASP A 131 21.62 -10.06 -8.74
C ASP A 131 21.23 -10.68 -7.38
N LYS A 132 19.93 -10.90 -7.16
CA LYS A 132 19.34 -11.50 -5.95
C LYS A 132 19.58 -10.69 -4.67
N LYS A 133 19.97 -9.42 -4.76
CA LYS A 133 20.31 -8.59 -3.60
C LYS A 133 19.14 -7.73 -3.14
N PRO A 134 18.87 -7.64 -1.82
CA PRO A 134 17.86 -6.73 -1.30
C PRO A 134 18.15 -5.27 -1.64
N ARG A 135 17.09 -4.52 -1.97
CA ARG A 135 17.16 -3.08 -2.22
C ARG A 135 16.11 -2.30 -1.45
N LYS A 136 16.43 -1.06 -1.12
CA LYS A 136 15.50 -0.04 -0.64
C LYS A 136 14.82 0.66 -1.82
N LEU A 137 13.77 1.43 -1.55
CA LEU A 137 13.00 2.13 -2.59
C LEU A 137 13.83 3.19 -3.33
N ASP A 138 14.69 3.93 -2.63
CA ASP A 138 15.61 4.92 -3.19
C ASP A 138 16.70 4.29 -4.09
N GLU A 139 17.00 3.01 -3.88
CA GLU A 139 17.93 2.24 -4.71
C GLU A 139 17.23 1.60 -5.93
N MET A 140 15.89 1.62 -5.98
CA MET A 140 15.09 0.99 -7.03
C MET A 140 14.59 1.95 -8.10
N PHE A 141 14.32 3.19 -7.72
CA PHE A 141 13.81 4.22 -8.62
C PHE A 141 14.85 5.32 -8.78
N SER A 142 14.79 6.07 -9.89
CA SER A 142 15.71 7.17 -10.13
C SER A 142 15.63 8.20 -8.99
N GLU A 143 16.72 8.90 -8.74
CA GLU A 143 16.77 9.94 -7.70
C GLU A 143 15.66 10.97 -7.96
N GLY A 144 14.80 11.18 -6.96
CA GLY A 144 13.61 12.05 -7.06
C GLY A 144 12.29 11.36 -7.46
N GLU A 145 12.30 10.20 -8.13
CA GLU A 145 11.04 9.50 -8.50
C GLU A 145 10.42 8.81 -7.28
N ALA A 146 11.23 8.13 -6.46
CA ALA A 146 10.77 7.56 -5.21
C ALA A 146 10.23 8.65 -4.28
N GLU A 147 10.94 9.77 -4.18
CA GLU A 147 10.53 10.91 -3.35
C GLU A 147 9.26 11.56 -3.90
N ALA A 148 9.11 11.72 -5.21
CA ALA A 148 7.88 12.20 -5.82
C ALA A 148 6.71 11.26 -5.54
N MET A 149 6.88 9.94 -5.66
CA MET A 149 5.83 8.96 -5.32
C MET A 149 5.49 8.99 -3.83
N ILE A 150 6.47 9.15 -2.96
CA ILE A 150 6.28 9.22 -1.50
C ILE A 150 5.61 10.54 -1.10
N CYS A 151 5.99 11.67 -1.70
CA CYS A 151 5.38 12.96 -1.44
C CYS A 151 3.96 13.03 -2.03
N GLU A 152 3.75 12.50 -3.24
CA GLU A 152 2.45 12.48 -3.91
C GLU A 152 1.47 11.51 -3.25
N TYR A 153 1.94 10.34 -2.81
CA TYR A 153 1.07 9.29 -2.30
C TYR A 153 1.26 9.00 -0.81
N GLY A 154 2.47 9.04 -0.26
CA GLY A 154 2.78 8.66 1.14
C GLY A 154 2.01 9.45 2.21
N ASN A 155 1.58 10.68 1.92
CA ASN A 155 0.76 11.48 2.81
C ASN A 155 -0.77 11.26 2.63
N ARG A 156 -1.21 10.42 1.68
CA ARG A 156 -2.64 10.21 1.36
C ARG A 156 -3.37 9.21 2.25
N LEU A 157 -2.70 8.48 3.13
CA LEU A 157 -3.37 7.58 4.08
C LEU A 157 -4.06 8.39 5.20
N ASP A 158 -5.03 9.25 4.86
CA ASP A 158 -5.85 9.98 5.82
C ASP A 158 -7.04 9.12 6.27
N PHE A 159 -6.77 8.17 7.18
CA PHE A 159 -7.80 7.49 7.97
C PHE A 159 -8.05 8.19 9.32
N GLY A 160 -7.78 9.51 9.36
CA GLY A 160 -7.67 10.32 10.57
C GLY A 160 -6.26 10.27 11.16
N ASN A 161 -5.69 11.45 11.43
CA ASN A 161 -4.53 11.69 12.30
C ASN A 161 -3.27 10.81 12.08
N ALA A 162 -3.15 10.07 10.98
CA ALA A 162 -2.06 9.12 10.76
C ALA A 162 -1.30 9.51 9.49
N THR A 163 -0.10 10.06 9.63
CA THR A 163 0.76 10.39 8.48
C THR A 163 1.90 9.38 8.42
N LEU A 164 2.07 8.74 7.25
CA LEU A 164 3.22 7.90 7.00
C LEU A 164 4.41 8.80 6.63
N GLU A 165 5.10 9.34 7.64
CA GLU A 165 6.32 10.12 7.40
C GLU A 165 7.45 9.20 6.89
N TYR A 166 7.82 9.32 5.62
CA TYR A 166 9.08 8.77 5.11
C TYR A 166 10.20 9.75 5.47
N LYS A 167 11.01 9.43 6.48
CA LYS A 167 12.21 10.21 6.79
C LYS A 167 13.40 9.66 6.02
N ASN A 168 13.77 10.35 4.94
CA ASN A 168 15.02 10.10 4.23
C ASN A 168 16.18 10.77 4.99
N HIS A 169 16.55 10.22 6.14
CA HIS A 169 17.83 10.52 6.78
C HIS A 169 18.33 9.26 7.44
N ASN A 170 19.46 8.75 6.94
CA ASN A 170 20.39 7.84 7.61
C ASN A 170 19.86 7.20 8.91
N LYS A 171 19.43 5.93 8.80
CA LYS A 171 19.06 4.95 9.85
C LYS A 171 17.55 4.68 10.03
N LEU A 172 17.11 3.61 9.35
CA LEU A 172 16.37 2.47 9.91
C LEU A 172 15.04 2.68 10.67
N ASN A 173 14.36 3.82 10.60
CA ASN A 173 13.07 3.99 11.28
C ASN A 173 11.98 4.51 10.34
N ASN A 174 11.25 3.59 9.68
CA ASN A 174 9.92 3.87 9.14
C ASN A 174 8.99 4.14 10.34
N ARG A 175 8.85 5.39 10.74
CA ARG A 175 8.03 5.77 11.90
C ARG A 175 6.68 6.25 11.38
N ILE A 176 5.65 5.41 11.51
CA ILE A 176 4.27 5.87 11.36
C ILE A 176 4.00 6.80 12.54
N LYS A 177 3.78 8.09 12.26
CA LYS A 177 3.40 9.05 13.30
C LYS A 177 1.90 9.25 13.23
N PHE A 178 1.26 9.11 14.39
CA PHE A 178 -0.10 9.55 14.59
C PHE A 178 -0.04 10.95 15.22
N THR A 179 -0.50 11.98 14.53
CA THR A 179 -0.58 13.37 15.04
C THR A 179 -2.01 13.88 14.95
N ASN A 180 -2.46 14.65 15.93
CA ASN A 180 -3.80 15.21 15.94
C ASN A 180 -3.93 16.32 14.88
N TYR A 181 -4.81 16.13 13.89
CA TYR A 181 -5.21 17.15 12.93
C TYR A 181 -6.38 17.97 13.50
N ASP A 182 -6.20 19.29 13.56
CA ASP A 182 -7.26 20.26 13.85
C ASP A 182 -7.67 20.93 12.52
N PRO A 183 -8.91 20.71 12.03
CA PRO A 183 -9.37 21.27 10.76
C PRO A 183 -9.47 22.81 10.75
N LYS A 184 -9.31 23.48 11.89
CA LYS A 184 -9.37 24.96 11.98
C LYS A 184 -8.09 25.69 11.57
N ASN A 185 -7.01 24.97 11.24
CA ASN A 185 -5.69 25.58 11.03
C ASN A 185 -5.20 25.61 9.58
N ASN A 186 -6.04 25.30 8.58
CA ASN A 186 -5.63 25.30 7.16
C ASN A 186 -6.53 26.14 6.25
N SER A 187 -7.20 27.15 6.81
CA SER A 187 -7.89 28.20 6.07
C SER A 187 -7.13 29.51 6.22
N GLU A 188 -5.89 29.58 5.77
CA GLU A 188 -5.18 30.84 5.49
C GLU A 188 -3.85 30.52 4.79
N LYS A 189 -3.90 30.52 3.45
CA LYS A 189 -2.86 31.01 2.52
C LYS A 189 -3.30 30.67 1.11
N GLU A 190 -4.10 31.59 0.56
CA GLU A 190 -4.14 31.89 -0.88
C GLU A 190 -2.76 32.31 -1.39
#